data_AF-A0A9X8UT30-F1
#
_entry.id   AF-A0A9X8UT30-F1
#
_cell.length_a   1.000
_cell.length_b   1.000
_cell.length_c   1.000
_cell.angle_alpha   90.00
_cell.angle_beta   90.00
_cell.angle_gamma   90.00
#
_symmetry.space_group_name_H-M   'P 1'
#
loop_
_entity.id
_entity.type
_entity.pdbx_description
1 polymer ?
#
loop_
_entity_poly.entity_id
_entity_poly.type
_entity_poly.pdbx_seq_one_letter_code
_entity_poly.pdbx_strand_id
1 'polypeptide(L)'
;MTANSTSKESVAAEYSIDPQTLREIVTDVSAVEARILHLEELGTPGEAERIGWLRMTGRLEEAEELAWSCLRRSGFASQDFASSNALPYSGVAAALRLAHVLHWQGRFELAQAIFESARASIQNRDCSSAAEKHVATTLEAFALQHHGKLYFDRGLIGQALDCFRSSLSLRQRLNASEDQLASSRLAIAAAESRI
;
A
#
# COMPACT_ATOMS: atom_id res chain seq x y z
N MET A 1 51.02 2.10 1.66
CA MET A 1 49.71 1.81 2.26
C MET A 1 48.72 2.81 1.70
N THR A 2 48.07 2.45 0.60
CA THR A 2 47.04 3.28 -0.04
C THR A 2 45.71 2.58 0.18
N ALA A 3 44.87 3.20 1.01
CA ALA A 3 43.54 2.71 1.34
C ALA A 3 42.70 2.64 0.07
N ASN A 4 42.26 1.44 -0.26
CA ASN A 4 41.35 1.17 -1.36
C ASN A 4 39.96 1.66 -0.92
N SER A 5 39.57 2.84 -1.42
CA SER A 5 38.20 3.35 -1.31
C SER A 5 37.31 2.51 -2.22
N THR A 6 36.80 1.41 -1.70
CA THR A 6 35.63 0.75 -2.30
C THR A 6 34.45 1.68 -2.11
N SER A 7 34.07 2.37 -3.18
CA SER A 7 32.73 2.91 -3.37
C SER A 7 31.74 1.79 -3.10
N LYS A 8 31.06 1.83 -1.94
CA LYS A 8 29.88 1.02 -1.70
C LYS A 8 28.87 1.44 -2.77
N GLU A 9 28.71 0.63 -3.82
CA GLU A 9 27.45 0.63 -4.56
C GLU A 9 26.36 0.45 -3.51
N SER A 10 25.54 1.48 -3.31
CA SER A 10 24.38 1.37 -2.43
C SER A 10 23.45 0.36 -3.09
N VAL A 11 23.40 -0.86 -2.56
CA VAL A 11 22.40 -1.85 -2.93
C VAL A 11 21.03 -1.18 -2.77
N ALA A 12 20.17 -1.31 -3.78
CA ALA A 12 18.84 -0.71 -3.74
C ALA A 12 18.02 -1.35 -2.61
N ALA A 13 17.16 -0.57 -1.96
CA ALA A 13 16.22 -1.09 -0.97
C ALA A 13 15.26 -2.07 -1.66
N GLU A 14 15.28 -3.33 -1.24
CA GLU A 14 14.54 -4.43 -1.87
C GLU A 14 13.71 -5.22 -0.85
N TYR A 15 12.64 -5.82 -1.36
CA TYR A 15 11.81 -6.76 -0.62
C TYR A 15 11.31 -7.87 -1.55
N SER A 16 10.94 -8.99 -0.96
CA SER A 16 10.19 -10.06 -1.60
C SER A 16 8.80 -10.18 -0.95
N ILE A 17 7.86 -10.87 -1.59
CA ILE A 17 6.57 -11.18 -0.98
C ILE A 17 6.58 -12.64 -0.55
N ASP A 18 6.33 -12.91 0.72
CA ASP A 18 6.12 -14.26 1.24
C ASP A 18 4.89 -14.88 0.58
N PRO A 19 5.02 -16.01 -0.16
CA PRO A 19 3.89 -16.66 -0.82
C PRO A 19 2.84 -17.19 0.16
N GLN A 20 3.19 -17.45 1.41
CA GLN A 20 2.27 -17.99 2.40
C GLN A 20 1.48 -16.90 3.10
N THR A 21 2.14 -15.83 3.53
CA THR A 21 1.49 -14.75 4.31
C THR A 21 1.11 -13.54 3.45
N LEU A 22 1.60 -13.46 2.21
CA LEU A 22 1.48 -12.29 1.33
C LEU A 22 2.07 -11.00 1.91
N ARG A 23 2.88 -11.12 2.97
CA ARG A 23 3.59 -10.01 3.58
C ARG A 23 4.94 -9.78 2.90
N GLU A 24 5.34 -8.52 2.86
CA GLU A 24 6.66 -8.18 2.34
C GLU A 24 7.76 -8.59 3.35
N ILE A 25 8.83 -9.20 2.85
CA ILE A 25 10.05 -9.54 3.59
C ILE A 25 11.19 -8.71 3.00
N VAL A 26 11.73 -7.80 3.82
CA VAL A 26 12.92 -7.00 3.47
C VAL A 26 14.14 -7.91 3.33
N THR A 27 14.86 -7.79 2.22
CA THR A 27 16.03 -8.64 1.91
C THR A 27 17.35 -8.04 2.37
N ASP A 28 17.46 -6.71 2.38
CA ASP A 28 18.60 -5.95 2.90
C ASP A 28 18.12 -4.83 3.83
N VAL A 29 18.22 -5.08 5.13
CA VAL A 29 17.81 -4.11 6.17
C VAL A 29 18.68 -2.85 6.13
N SER A 30 19.97 -2.97 5.83
CA SER A 30 20.87 -1.80 5.82
C SER A 30 20.57 -0.87 4.65
N ALA A 31 20.28 -1.42 3.48
CA ALA A 31 19.84 -0.65 2.32
C ALA A 31 18.50 0.04 2.56
N VAL A 32 17.53 -0.66 3.19
CA VAL A 32 16.23 -0.07 3.53
C VAL A 32 16.36 1.06 4.55
N GLU A 33 17.20 0.91 5.58
CA GLU A 33 17.43 2.00 6.55
C GLU A 33 18.06 3.23 5.89
N ALA A 34 19.05 3.05 5.00
CA ALA A 34 19.61 4.14 4.23
C ALA A 34 18.55 4.82 3.34
N ARG A 35 17.62 4.05 2.76
CA ARG A 35 16.51 4.58 1.96
C ARG A 35 15.51 5.35 2.82
N ILE A 36 15.17 4.88 4.02
CA ILE A 36 14.28 5.59 4.95
C ILE A 36 14.85 6.95 5.32
N LEU A 37 16.15 7.02 5.64
CA LEU A 37 16.84 8.28 5.98
C LEU A 37 16.83 9.25 4.79
N HIS A 38 17.16 8.77 3.60
CA HIS A 38 17.13 9.62 2.41
C HIS A 38 15.71 10.15 2.09
N LEU A 39 14.69 9.31 2.24
CA LEU A 39 13.30 9.73 2.02
C LEU A 39 12.83 10.76 3.05
N GLU A 40 13.37 10.72 4.27
CA GLU A 40 13.14 11.73 5.29
C GLU A 40 13.76 13.08 4.90
N GLU A 41 15.02 13.07 4.42
CA GLU A 41 15.69 14.27 3.92
C GLU A 41 14.94 14.92 2.74
N LEU A 42 14.31 14.11 1.88
CA LEU A 42 13.48 14.61 0.79
C LEU A 42 12.20 15.32 1.28
N GLY A 43 11.73 15.03 2.49
CA GLY A 43 10.48 15.56 3.03
C GLY A 43 9.25 15.03 2.29
N THR A 44 8.27 15.90 2.02
CA THR A 44 6.96 15.51 1.44
C THR A 44 7.02 14.57 0.21
N PRO A 45 7.90 14.80 -0.77
CA PRO A 45 8.08 13.87 -1.89
C PRO A 45 8.43 12.42 -1.50
N GLY A 46 9.11 12.21 -0.37
CA GLY A 46 9.56 10.88 0.09
C GLY A 46 8.58 10.13 0.99
N GLU A 47 7.58 10.81 1.56
CA GLU A 47 6.72 10.25 2.62
C GLU A 47 5.95 9.01 2.17
N ALA A 48 5.41 9.04 0.94
CA ALA A 48 4.61 7.96 0.39
C ALA A 48 5.35 6.63 0.32
N GLU A 49 6.64 6.67 0.00
CA GLU A 49 7.51 5.50 -0.02
C GLU A 49 8.01 5.16 1.39
N ARG A 50 8.36 6.18 2.19
CA ARG A 50 8.87 6.02 3.56
C ARG A 50 7.88 5.25 4.43
N ILE A 51 6.58 5.56 4.34
CA ILE A 51 5.52 4.82 5.03
C ILE A 51 5.57 3.32 4.70
N GLY A 52 5.81 2.98 3.43
CA GLY A 52 5.95 1.60 2.99
C GLY A 52 7.11 0.88 3.66
N TRP A 53 8.29 1.49 3.67
CA TRP A 53 9.50 0.92 4.30
C TRP A 53 9.40 0.81 5.81
N LEU A 54 8.89 1.84 6.49
CA LEU A 54 8.62 1.81 7.93
C LEU A 54 7.69 0.65 8.30
N ARG A 55 6.61 0.46 7.53
CA ARG A 55 5.68 -0.66 7.73
C ARG A 55 6.37 -2.01 7.57
N MET A 56 7.15 -2.19 6.50
CA MET A 56 7.82 -3.45 6.18
C MET A 56 8.93 -3.82 7.17
N THR A 57 9.55 -2.81 7.81
CA THR A 57 10.57 -2.99 8.85
C THR A 57 9.99 -3.09 10.27
N GLY A 58 8.66 -3.02 10.41
CA GLY A 58 7.99 -3.14 11.70
C GLY A 58 7.96 -1.86 12.54
N ARG A 59 8.41 -0.71 12.01
CA ARG A 59 8.28 0.63 12.63
C ARG A 59 6.86 1.15 12.44
N LEU A 60 5.88 0.39 12.95
CA LEU A 60 4.47 0.57 12.63
C LEU A 60 3.88 1.86 13.21
N GLU A 61 4.30 2.25 14.42
CA GLU A 61 3.85 3.49 15.07
C GLU A 61 4.30 4.72 14.26
N GLU A 62 5.55 4.73 13.82
CA GLU A 62 6.10 5.81 12.99
C GLU A 62 5.45 5.85 11.60
N ALA A 63 5.21 4.69 11.00
CA ALA A 63 4.46 4.59 9.75
C ALA A 63 3.05 5.16 9.89
N GLU A 64 2.36 4.86 10.99
CA GLU A 64 1.01 5.34 11.28
C GLU A 64 1.01 6.86 11.47
N GLU A 65 1.91 7.40 12.29
CA GLU A 65 2.01 8.85 12.54
C GLU A 65 2.24 9.64 11.25
N LEU A 66 3.14 9.15 10.40
CA LEU A 66 3.44 9.77 9.11
C LEU A 66 2.24 9.67 8.15
N ALA A 67 1.59 8.50 8.06
CA ALA A 67 0.43 8.30 7.21
C ALA A 67 -0.76 9.19 7.63
N TRP A 68 -1.01 9.33 8.92
CA TRP A 68 -1.99 10.27 9.46
C TRP A 68 -1.65 11.73 9.13
N SER A 69 -0.38 12.11 9.23
CA SER A 69 0.06 13.47 8.88
C SER A 69 -0.11 13.77 7.40
N CYS A 70 0.07 12.78 6.51
CA CYS A 70 -0.26 12.90 5.09
C CYS A 70 -1.77 13.09 4.88
N LEU A 71 -2.60 12.29 5.56
CA LEU A 71 -4.05 12.34 5.41
C LEU A 71 -4.64 13.66 5.96
N ARG A 72 -4.15 14.18 7.08
CA ARG A 72 -4.57 15.50 7.60
C ARG A 72 -4.25 16.62 6.63
N ARG A 73 -3.07 16.59 5.99
CA ARG A 73 -2.69 17.59 4.96
C ARG A 73 -3.60 17.58 3.73
N SER A 74 -4.28 16.48 3.44
CA SER A 74 -5.27 16.45 2.36
C SER A 74 -6.63 17.07 2.75
N GLY A 75 -6.76 17.61 3.96
CA GLY A 75 -8.00 18.21 4.47
C GLY A 75 -8.93 17.24 5.19
N PHE A 76 -8.50 16.00 5.48
CA PHE A 76 -9.29 15.09 6.31
C PHE A 76 -9.15 15.46 7.79
N ALA A 77 -10.26 15.88 8.40
CA ALA A 77 -10.30 16.31 9.80
C ALA A 77 -11.05 15.33 10.73
N SER A 78 -11.75 14.34 10.18
CA SER A 78 -12.45 13.32 10.96
C SER A 78 -11.48 12.23 11.45
N GLN A 79 -11.83 11.54 12.52
CA GLN A 79 -11.24 10.22 12.84
C GLN A 79 -12.27 9.10 12.67
N ASP A 80 -13.51 9.48 12.39
CA ASP A 80 -14.61 8.56 12.14
C ASP A 80 -14.67 8.24 10.64
N PHE A 81 -14.26 7.02 10.31
CA PHE A 81 -14.45 6.40 8.99
C PHE A 81 -15.71 5.54 8.94
N ALA A 82 -16.37 5.26 10.08
CA ALA A 82 -17.51 4.36 10.18
C ALA A 82 -18.80 4.99 9.64
N SER A 83 -18.88 6.32 9.57
CA SER A 83 -20.03 7.04 9.00
C SER A 83 -20.04 7.09 7.45
N SER A 84 -19.21 6.29 6.77
CA SER A 84 -19.19 6.13 5.30
C SER A 84 -19.05 7.43 4.50
N ASN A 85 -18.59 8.51 5.15
CA ASN A 85 -18.35 9.76 4.44
C ASN A 85 -17.15 9.57 3.50
N ALA A 86 -17.34 9.96 2.24
CA ALA A 86 -16.28 9.99 1.27
C ALA A 86 -15.13 10.87 1.79
N LEU A 87 -13.91 10.34 1.76
CA LEU A 87 -12.67 11.08 1.97
C LEU A 87 -12.50 12.15 0.88
N PRO A 88 -11.86 13.29 1.19
CA PRO A 88 -11.31 14.16 0.16
C PRO A 88 -10.48 13.33 -0.82
N TYR A 89 -10.75 13.46 -2.11
CA TYR A 89 -10.11 12.59 -3.10
C TYR A 89 -8.57 12.71 -3.09
N SER A 90 -8.05 13.92 -2.82
CA SER A 90 -6.62 14.17 -2.60
C SER A 90 -6.00 13.34 -1.47
N GLY A 91 -6.80 12.88 -0.51
CA GLY A 91 -6.39 12.07 0.64
C GLY A 91 -6.44 10.56 0.42
N VAL A 92 -7.09 10.08 -0.65
CA VAL A 92 -7.32 8.64 -0.88
C VAL A 92 -6.00 7.86 -0.86
N ALA A 93 -4.96 8.35 -1.53
CA ALA A 93 -3.68 7.66 -1.57
C ALA A 93 -3.00 7.56 -0.20
N ALA A 94 -3.14 8.58 0.66
CA ALA A 94 -2.62 8.56 2.02
C ALA A 94 -3.45 7.61 2.91
N ALA A 95 -4.78 7.65 2.78
CA ALA A 95 -5.70 6.78 3.50
C ALA A 95 -5.45 5.29 3.18
N LEU A 96 -5.24 4.93 1.92
CA LEU A 96 -4.93 3.54 1.53
C LEU A 96 -3.61 3.05 2.15
N ARG A 97 -2.60 3.91 2.28
CA ARG A 97 -1.34 3.57 2.97
C ARG A 97 -1.56 3.42 4.48
N LEU A 98 -2.31 4.32 5.10
CA LEU A 98 -2.70 4.22 6.51
C LEU A 98 -3.44 2.91 6.79
N ALA A 99 -4.43 2.56 5.97
CA ALA A 99 -5.17 1.30 6.10
C ALA A 99 -4.23 0.08 6.07
N HIS A 100 -3.21 0.11 5.21
CA HIS A 100 -2.23 -0.95 5.10
C HIS A 100 -1.31 -1.05 6.33
N VAL A 101 -0.95 0.09 6.93
CA VAL A 101 -0.21 0.12 8.22
C VAL A 101 -1.07 -0.47 9.35
N LEU A 102 -2.32 -0.02 9.45
CA LEU A 102 -3.26 -0.48 10.49
C LEU A 102 -3.57 -1.99 10.34
N HIS A 103 -3.66 -2.48 9.11
CA HIS A 103 -3.74 -3.91 8.84
C HIS A 103 -2.51 -4.64 9.38
N TRP A 104 -1.30 -4.13 9.15
CA TRP A 104 -0.07 -4.72 9.71
C TRP A 104 -0.03 -4.73 11.24
N GLN A 105 -0.65 -3.73 11.88
CA GLN A 105 -0.83 -3.67 13.34
C GLN A 105 -1.94 -4.61 13.86
N GLY A 106 -2.67 -5.32 12.98
CA GLY A 106 -3.80 -6.17 13.35
C GLY A 106 -5.09 -5.41 13.69
N ARG A 107 -5.15 -4.11 13.40
CA ARG A 107 -6.35 -3.26 13.60
C ARG A 107 -7.29 -3.39 12.40
N PHE A 108 -7.79 -4.60 12.18
CA PHE A 108 -8.49 -5.00 10.95
C PHE A 108 -9.78 -4.22 10.71
N GLU A 109 -10.59 -3.96 11.74
CA GLU A 109 -11.88 -3.27 11.60
C GLU A 109 -11.68 -1.84 11.10
N LEU A 110 -10.71 -1.12 11.67
CA LEU A 110 -10.40 0.24 11.23
C LEU A 110 -9.77 0.25 9.83
N ALA A 111 -8.82 -0.65 9.57
CA ALA A 111 -8.23 -0.77 8.24
C ALA A 111 -9.28 -1.04 7.16
N GLN A 112 -10.25 -1.93 7.44
CA GLN A 112 -11.36 -2.22 6.55
C GLN A 112 -12.22 -0.98 6.30
N ALA A 113 -12.63 -0.26 7.34
CA ALA A 113 -13.42 0.96 7.20
C ALA A 113 -12.73 2.02 6.33
N ILE A 114 -11.40 2.16 6.46
CA ILE A 114 -10.63 3.09 5.62
C ILE A 114 -10.56 2.61 4.16
N PHE A 115 -10.34 1.32 3.91
CA PHE A 115 -10.37 0.78 2.54
C PHE A 115 -11.72 0.98 1.87
N GLU A 116 -12.82 0.78 2.60
CA GLU A 116 -14.18 0.99 2.11
C GLU A 116 -14.45 2.48 1.80
N SER A 117 -14.11 3.37 2.73
CA SER A 117 -14.27 4.81 2.54
C SER A 117 -13.41 5.34 1.37
N ALA A 118 -12.17 4.88 1.22
CA ALA A 118 -11.31 5.21 0.09
C ALA A 118 -11.87 4.73 -1.25
N ARG A 119 -12.42 3.51 -1.31
CA ARG A 119 -13.08 3.00 -2.52
C ARG A 119 -14.34 3.79 -2.85
N ALA A 120 -15.15 4.16 -1.87
CA ALA A 120 -16.32 5.02 -2.08
C ALA A 120 -15.91 6.38 -2.68
N SER A 121 -14.84 7.00 -2.18
CA SER A 121 -14.29 8.25 -2.77
C SER A 121 -13.81 8.07 -4.21
N ILE A 122 -13.21 6.92 -4.53
CA ILE A 122 -12.75 6.63 -5.90
C ILE A 122 -13.94 6.47 -6.84
N GLN A 123 -14.96 5.71 -6.43
CA GLN A 123 -16.14 5.41 -7.24
C GLN A 123 -17.05 6.64 -7.44
N ASN A 124 -17.13 7.52 -6.44
CA ASN A 124 -17.89 8.76 -6.52
C ASN A 124 -17.16 9.89 -7.27
N ARG A 125 -15.89 9.69 -7.65
CA ARG A 125 -15.14 10.72 -8.38
C ARG A 125 -15.67 10.84 -9.80
N ASP A 126 -16.19 12.01 -10.13
CA ASP A 126 -16.38 12.39 -11.53
C ASP A 126 -15.00 12.58 -12.19
N CYS A 127 -14.74 11.79 -13.23
CA CYS A 127 -13.47 11.80 -13.95
C CYS A 127 -13.69 12.38 -15.35
N SER A 128 -13.26 13.62 -15.54
CA SER A 128 -13.46 14.39 -16.77
C SER A 128 -12.49 14.01 -17.89
N SER A 129 -11.36 13.38 -17.56
CA SER A 129 -10.31 13.02 -18.52
C SER A 129 -9.85 11.57 -18.40
N ALA A 130 -9.21 11.05 -19.45
CA ALA A 130 -8.59 9.72 -19.44
C ALA A 130 -7.48 9.60 -18.39
N ALA A 131 -6.71 10.67 -18.16
CA ALA A 131 -5.66 10.70 -17.14
C ALA A 131 -6.25 10.55 -15.73
N GLU A 132 -7.34 11.26 -15.44
CA GLU A 132 -8.04 11.12 -14.15
C GLU A 132 -8.61 9.72 -13.95
N LYS A 133 -9.21 9.14 -14.99
CA LYS A 133 -9.71 7.75 -14.96
C LYS A 133 -8.58 6.75 -14.73
N HIS A 134 -7.42 6.96 -15.35
CA HIS A 134 -6.24 6.13 -15.17
C HIS A 134 -5.75 6.17 -13.70
N VAL A 135 -5.66 7.37 -13.12
CA VAL A 135 -5.28 7.54 -11.70
C VAL A 135 -6.31 6.89 -10.77
N ALA A 136 -7.61 7.12 -10.99
CA ALA A 136 -8.67 6.52 -10.19
C ALA A 136 -8.64 4.99 -10.24
N THR A 137 -8.46 4.41 -11.43
CA THR A 137 -8.38 2.96 -11.62
C THR A 137 -7.11 2.38 -10.96
N THR A 138 -6.00 3.12 -10.98
CA THR A 138 -4.76 2.72 -10.30
C THR A 138 -4.95 2.67 -8.78
N LEU A 139 -5.61 3.68 -8.21
CA LEU A 139 -5.94 3.70 -6.78
C LEU A 139 -6.93 2.60 -6.41
N GLU A 140 -7.91 2.29 -7.26
CA GLU A 140 -8.86 1.20 -7.04
C GLU A 140 -8.14 -0.16 -7.03
N ALA A 141 -7.24 -0.40 -7.98
CA ALA A 141 -6.43 -1.61 -8.03
C ALA A 141 -5.56 -1.77 -6.79
N PHE A 142 -4.96 -0.68 -6.30
CA PHE A 142 -4.20 -0.65 -5.05
C PHE A 142 -5.10 -0.99 -3.85
N ALA A 143 -6.26 -0.34 -3.74
CA ALA A 143 -7.21 -0.59 -2.67
C ALA A 143 -7.66 -2.06 -2.63
N LEU A 144 -8.03 -2.63 -3.77
CA LEU A 144 -8.44 -4.03 -3.88
C LEU A 144 -7.31 -4.99 -3.52
N GLN A 145 -6.08 -4.73 -3.98
CA GLN A 145 -4.93 -5.59 -3.66
C GLN A 145 -4.73 -5.69 -2.14
N HIS A 146 -4.74 -4.57 -1.44
CA HIS A 146 -4.41 -4.55 -0.01
C HIS A 146 -5.61 -4.92 0.87
N HIS A 147 -6.84 -4.58 0.46
CA HIS A 147 -8.04 -5.07 1.13
C HIS A 147 -8.16 -6.60 0.98
N GLY A 148 -7.75 -7.16 -0.16
CA GLY A 148 -7.64 -8.61 -0.33
C GLY A 148 -6.68 -9.26 0.67
N LYS A 149 -5.51 -8.64 0.92
CA LYS A 149 -4.56 -9.13 1.95
C LYS A 149 -5.18 -9.09 3.35
N LEU A 150 -5.97 -8.06 3.66
CA LEU A 150 -6.72 -8.00 4.92
C LEU A 150 -7.70 -9.17 5.06
N TYR A 151 -8.51 -9.44 4.03
CA TYR A 151 -9.42 -10.59 4.05
C TYR A 151 -8.67 -11.92 4.17
N PHE A 152 -7.54 -12.04 3.49
CA PHE A 152 -6.69 -13.23 3.52
C PHE A 152 -6.15 -13.51 4.93
N ASP A 153 -5.65 -12.48 5.63
CA ASP A 153 -5.18 -12.59 7.02
C ASP A 153 -6.31 -12.94 8.00
N ARG A 154 -7.55 -12.54 7.70
CA ARG A 154 -8.74 -12.90 8.50
C ARG A 154 -9.33 -14.28 8.17
N GLY A 155 -8.74 -15.02 7.23
CA GLY A 155 -9.26 -16.32 6.78
C GLY A 155 -10.51 -16.22 5.90
N LEU A 156 -10.89 -15.03 5.45
CA LEU A 156 -12.02 -14.78 4.57
C LEU A 156 -11.62 -14.98 3.10
N ILE A 157 -11.19 -16.21 2.77
CA ILE A 157 -10.46 -16.52 1.54
C ILE A 157 -11.26 -16.21 0.27
N GLY A 158 -12.57 -16.47 0.25
CA GLY A 158 -13.42 -16.12 -0.91
C GLY A 158 -13.41 -14.62 -1.22
N GLN A 159 -13.58 -13.78 -0.19
CA GLN A 159 -13.55 -12.32 -0.32
C GLN A 159 -12.15 -11.83 -0.73
N ALA A 160 -11.10 -12.46 -0.22
CA ALA A 160 -9.72 -12.16 -0.61
C ALA A 160 -9.50 -12.44 -2.11
N LEU A 161 -9.93 -13.60 -2.59
CA LEU A 161 -9.78 -14.02 -3.98
C LEU A 161 -10.52 -13.07 -4.94
N ASP A 162 -11.74 -12.66 -4.61
CA ASP A 162 -12.51 -11.69 -5.40
C ASP A 162 -11.77 -10.34 -5.50
N CYS A 163 -11.21 -9.87 -4.40
CA CYS A 163 -10.40 -8.65 -4.37
C CYS A 163 -9.14 -8.77 -5.25
N PHE A 164 -8.39 -9.88 -5.15
CA PHE A 164 -7.17 -10.08 -5.92
C PHE A 164 -7.44 -10.22 -7.42
N ARG A 165 -8.47 -10.96 -7.82
CA ARG A 165 -8.89 -11.09 -9.24
C ARG A 165 -9.33 -9.74 -9.81
N SER A 166 -10.10 -8.98 -9.05
CA SER A 166 -10.51 -7.63 -9.45
C SER A 166 -9.29 -6.72 -9.61
N SER A 167 -8.35 -6.73 -8.65
CA SER A 167 -7.12 -5.95 -8.74
C SER A 167 -6.27 -6.32 -9.97
N LEU A 168 -6.10 -7.61 -10.25
CA LEU A 168 -5.35 -8.08 -11.42
C LEU A 168 -6.00 -7.59 -12.72
N SER A 169 -7.32 -7.71 -12.85
CA SER A 169 -8.06 -7.23 -14.03
C SER A 169 -7.85 -5.73 -14.25
N LEU A 170 -7.95 -4.92 -13.19
CA LEU A 170 -7.67 -3.48 -13.26
C LEU A 170 -6.22 -3.19 -13.72
N ARG A 171 -5.24 -3.87 -13.12
CA ARG A 171 -3.82 -3.73 -13.46
C ARG A 171 -3.53 -4.11 -14.91
N GLN A 172 -4.15 -5.17 -15.43
CA GLN A 172 -4.02 -5.58 -16.83
C GLN A 172 -4.59 -4.51 -17.78
N ARG A 173 -5.78 -3.95 -17.49
CA ARG A 173 -6.35 -2.87 -18.30
C ARG A 173 -5.49 -1.62 -18.32
N LEU A 174 -4.74 -1.37 -17.25
CA LEU A 174 -3.82 -0.24 -17.12
C LEU A 174 -2.44 -0.47 -17.74
N ASN A 175 -2.13 -1.69 -18.21
CA ASN A 175 -0.77 -2.11 -18.56
C ASN A 175 0.23 -1.80 -17.41
N ALA A 176 -0.17 -2.15 -16.19
CA ALA A 176 0.65 -2.03 -14.99
C ALA A 176 1.99 -2.77 -15.13
N SER A 177 2.97 -2.41 -14.29
CA SER A 177 4.27 -3.07 -14.31
C SER A 177 4.18 -4.57 -14.00
N GLU A 178 5.14 -5.33 -14.50
CA GLU A 178 5.15 -6.78 -14.29
C GLU A 178 5.20 -7.15 -12.81
N ASP A 179 5.88 -6.38 -11.97
CA ASP A 179 5.91 -6.59 -10.52
C ASP A 179 4.51 -6.49 -9.88
N GLN A 180 3.69 -5.54 -10.35
CA GLN A 180 2.32 -5.39 -9.88
C GLN A 180 1.42 -6.54 -10.34
N LEU A 181 1.59 -7.00 -11.59
CA LEU A 181 0.86 -8.15 -12.13
C LEU A 181 1.25 -9.44 -11.41
N ALA A 182 2.55 -9.66 -11.20
CA ALA A 182 3.10 -10.80 -10.48
C ALA A 182 2.62 -10.83 -9.03
N SER A 183 2.61 -9.69 -8.34
CA SER A 183 2.07 -9.57 -6.97
C SER A 183 0.60 -9.98 -6.89
N SER A 184 -0.25 -9.57 -7.84
CA SER A 184 -1.65 -9.98 -7.85
C SER A 184 -1.82 -11.47 -8.16
N ARG A 185 -1.05 -12.02 -9.11
CA ARG A 185 -1.09 -13.46 -9.43
C ARG A 185 -0.62 -14.32 -8.28
N LEU A 186 0.43 -13.91 -7.57
CA LEU A 186 0.90 -14.58 -6.36
C LEU A 186 -0.21 -14.63 -5.29
N ALA A 187 -0.89 -13.50 -5.07
CA ALA A 187 -1.98 -13.41 -4.10
C ALA A 187 -3.18 -14.30 -4.47
N ILE A 188 -3.52 -14.39 -5.76
CA ILE A 188 -4.54 -15.30 -6.28
C ILE A 188 -4.14 -16.76 -6.01
N ALA A 189 -2.93 -17.15 -6.40
CA ALA A 189 -2.44 -18.51 -6.21
C ALA A 189 -2.41 -18.91 -4.72
N ALA A 190 -1.98 -18.00 -3.84
CA ALA A 190 -1.98 -18.23 -2.40
C ALA A 190 -3.42 -18.41 -1.86
N ALA A 191 -4.38 -17.61 -2.31
CA ALA A 191 -5.78 -17.74 -1.91
C ALA A 191 -6.41 -19.04 -2.44
N GLU A 192 -6.16 -19.40 -3.70
CA GLU A 192 -6.65 -20.63 -4.32
C GLU A 192 -6.09 -21.88 -3.62
N SER A 193 -4.86 -21.83 -3.10
CA SER A 193 -4.27 -22.95 -2.35
C SER A 193 -4.94 -23.23 -0.99
N ARG A 194 -5.83 -22.35 -0.53
CA ARG A 194 -6.52 -22.41 0.76
C ARG A 194 -8.03 -22.70 0.64
N ILE A 195 -8.51 -22.99 -0.57
CA ILE A 195 -9.89 -23.41 -0.87
C ILE A 195 -9.88 -24.91 -1.14
#